data_AF-A0A352L552-F1
#
_entry.id   AF-A0A352L552-F1
#
_cell.length_a   1.000
_cell.length_b   1.000
_cell.length_c   1.000
_cell.angle_alpha   90.00
_cell.angle_beta   90.00
_cell.angle_gamma   90.00
#
_symmetry.space_group_name_H-M   'P 1'
#
loop_
_entity.id
_entity.type
_entity.pdbx_description
1 polymer ?
#
loop_
_entity_poly.entity_id
_entity_poly.type
_entity_poly.pdbx_seq_one_letter_code
_entity_poly.pdbx_strand_id
1 'polypeptide(L)'
;NAVLPAETWTPLYERCIAEMPDPAAARAAIERLIPLGRRFTTIEELAAMAVFLASPVSSHTTGQIIFVDGGYTHLDRKCTVDTVAEFGAAAT
;
A
#
# COMPACT_ATOMS: atom_id res chain seq x y z
N ASN A 1 1.49 16.34 -10.88
CA ASN A 1 0.85 15.35 -9.99
C ASN A 1 1.90 14.33 -9.57
N ALA A 2 1.74 13.72 -8.41
CA ALA A 2 2.56 12.62 -7.92
C ALA A 2 1.63 11.45 -7.53
N VAL A 3 2.05 10.22 -7.86
CA VAL A 3 1.35 9.00 -7.44
C VAL A 3 2.22 8.30 -6.40
N LEU A 4 1.68 8.16 -5.19
CA LEU A 4 2.38 7.60 -4.05
C LEU A 4 1.81 6.20 -3.76
N PRO A 5 2.54 5.12 -4.06
CA PRO A 5 2.21 3.80 -3.55
C PRO A 5 2.57 3.69 -2.06
N ALA A 6 2.02 2.67 -1.40
CA ALA A 6 2.63 2.09 -0.20
C ALA A 6 3.12 0.67 -0.57
N GLU A 7 2.37 -0.35 -0.16
CA GLU A 7 2.70 -1.75 -0.41
C GLU A 7 2.17 -2.21 -1.77
N THR A 8 2.96 -2.02 -2.83
CA THR A 8 2.64 -2.52 -4.19
C THR A 8 3.42 -3.78 -4.52
N TRP A 9 2.72 -4.86 -4.90
CA TRP A 9 3.36 -6.13 -5.24
C TRP A 9 4.09 -6.01 -6.59
N THR A 10 5.41 -6.20 -6.58
CA THR A 10 6.26 -6.16 -7.78
C THR A 10 7.26 -7.32 -7.77
N PRO A 11 7.86 -7.70 -8.90
CA PRO A 11 8.88 -8.75 -8.92
C PRO A 11 10.09 -8.46 -8.02
N LEU A 12 10.44 -7.17 -7.83
CA LEU A 12 11.48 -6.78 -6.89
C LEU A 12 11.07 -7.06 -5.45
N TYR A 13 9.83 -6.68 -5.08
CA TYR A 13 9.32 -6.90 -3.73
C TYR A 13 9.20 -8.39 -3.42
N GLU A 14 8.68 -9.17 -4.38
CA GLU A 14 8.62 -10.62 -4.28
C GLU A 14 10.00 -11.23 -4.00
N ARG A 15 11.03 -10.79 -4.73
CA ARG A 15 12.41 -11.21 -4.48
C ARG A 15 12.90 -10.85 -3.08
N CYS A 16 12.66 -9.62 -2.64
CA CYS A 16 13.07 -9.17 -1.30
C CYS A 16 12.42 -10.00 -0.19
N ILE A 17 11.14 -10.33 -0.31
CA ILE A 17 10.42 -11.17 0.66
C ILE A 17 10.94 -12.62 0.62
N ALA A 18 11.25 -13.14 -0.57
CA ALA A 18 11.77 -14.50 -0.73
C ALA A 18 13.14 -14.71 -0.07
N GLU A 19 13.91 -13.64 0.15
CA GLU A 19 15.21 -13.68 0.82
C GLU A 19 15.11 -13.62 2.36
N MET A 20 13.89 -13.45 2.92
CA MET A 20 13.67 -13.42 4.37
C MET A 20 13.64 -14.82 5.00
N PRO A 21 13.92 -14.96 6.31
CA PRO A 21 13.90 -16.27 6.98
C PRO A 21 12.55 -17.00 6.94
N ASP A 22 11.45 -16.26 6.98
CA ASP A 22 10.09 -16.77 6.80
C ASP A 22 9.31 -15.83 5.84
N PRO A 23 9.40 -16.09 4.53
CA PRO A 23 8.74 -15.25 3.51
C PRO A 23 7.22 -15.19 3.67
N ALA A 24 6.59 -16.29 4.10
CA ALA A 24 5.15 -16.37 4.27
C ALA A 24 4.67 -15.53 5.45
N ALA A 25 5.35 -15.63 6.60
CA ALA A 25 5.05 -14.81 7.76
C ALA A 25 5.33 -13.32 7.50
N ALA A 26 6.43 -13.00 6.81
CA ALA A 26 6.77 -11.63 6.43
C ALA A 26 5.70 -11.01 5.53
N ARG A 27 5.29 -11.72 4.47
CA ARG A 27 4.21 -11.29 3.58
C ARG A 27 2.92 -11.06 4.34
N ALA A 28 2.49 -12.03 5.16
CA ALA A 28 1.27 -11.91 5.94
C ALA A 28 1.33 -10.75 6.94
N ALA A 29 2.51 -10.43 7.48
CA ALA A 29 2.69 -9.29 8.36
C ALA A 29 2.49 -7.95 7.63
N ILE A 30 3.05 -7.81 6.43
CA ILE A 30 2.88 -6.60 5.60
C ILE A 30 1.43 -6.47 5.12
N GLU A 31 0.81 -7.55 4.65
CA GLU A 31 -0.59 -7.55 4.21
C GLU A 31 -1.56 -7.09 5.31
N ARG A 32 -1.27 -7.43 6.57
CA ARG A 32 -2.06 -6.94 7.71
C ARG A 32 -1.96 -5.42 7.89
N LEU A 33 -0.88 -4.77 7.45
CA LEU A 33 -0.75 -3.31 7.59
C LEU A 33 -1.63 -2.53 6.59
N ILE A 34 -2.28 -3.20 5.63
CA ILE A 34 -3.05 -2.55 4.56
C ILE A 34 -4.54 -2.65 4.86
N PRO A 35 -5.24 -1.57 5.25
CA PRO A 35 -6.64 -1.66 5.70
C PRO A 35 -7.58 -2.30 4.68
N LEU A 36 -7.47 -1.89 3.41
CA LEU A 36 -8.37 -2.34 2.36
C LEU A 36 -8.02 -3.77 1.91
N GLY A 37 -8.84 -4.73 2.33
CA GLY A 37 -8.76 -6.11 1.87
C GLY A 37 -7.52 -6.89 2.34
N ARG A 38 -6.67 -6.28 3.18
CA ARG A 38 -5.47 -6.92 3.76
C ARG A 38 -4.60 -7.58 2.69
N ARG A 39 -4.30 -6.82 1.62
CA ARG A 39 -3.54 -7.29 0.45
C ARG A 39 -2.77 -6.15 -0.19
N PHE A 40 -1.65 -6.47 -0.84
CA PHE A 40 -0.87 -5.52 -1.62
C PHE A 40 -1.70 -4.85 -2.72
N THR A 41 -1.41 -3.60 -3.02
CA THR A 41 -1.82 -2.95 -4.27
C THR A 41 -1.21 -3.71 -5.44
N THR A 42 -1.98 -3.91 -6.53
CA THR A 42 -1.44 -4.53 -7.76
C THR A 42 -0.78 -3.47 -8.65
N ILE A 43 0.13 -3.91 -9.55
CA ILE A 43 0.74 -2.99 -10.52
C ILE A 43 -0.30 -2.36 -11.45
N GLU A 44 -1.39 -3.07 -11.76
CA GLU A 44 -2.48 -2.60 -12.61
C GLU A 44 -3.26 -1.47 -11.94
N GLU A 45 -3.51 -1.55 -10.62
CA GLU A 45 -4.18 -0.49 -9.87
C GLU A 45 -3.34 0.79 -9.85
N LEU A 46 -2.02 0.66 -9.62
CA LEU A 46 -1.09 1.78 -9.66
C LEU A 46 -0.98 2.38 -11.07
N ALA A 47 -0.86 1.53 -12.10
CA ALA A 47 -0.77 1.94 -13.48
C ALA A 47 -2.05 2.63 -13.97
N ALA A 48 -3.23 2.15 -13.57
CA ALA A 48 -4.51 2.75 -13.93
C ALA A 48 -4.60 4.21 -13.47
N MET A 49 -4.15 4.52 -12.24
CA MET A 49 -4.09 5.90 -11.75
C MET A 49 -3.10 6.76 -12.54
N ALA A 50 -1.91 6.22 -12.82
CA ALA A 50 -0.92 6.93 -13.62
C ALA A 50 -1.44 7.25 -15.03
N VAL A 51 -2.11 6.29 -15.68
CA VAL A 51 -2.74 6.47 -17.00
C VAL A 51 -3.88 7.47 -16.93
N PHE A 52 -4.75 7.42 -15.92
CA PHE A 52 -5.80 8.40 -15.71
C PHE A 52 -5.24 9.83 -15.64
N LEU A 53 -4.21 10.04 -14.82
CA LEU A 53 -3.56 11.36 -14.64
C LEU A 53 -2.84 11.84 -15.91
N ALA A 54 -2.34 10.93 -16.74
CA ALA A 54 -1.73 11.24 -18.03
C ALA A 54 -2.76 11.47 -19.16
N SER A 55 -4.02 11.10 -18.95
CA SER A 55 -5.06 11.16 -19.98
C SER A 55 -5.74 12.54 -20.07
N PRO A 56 -6.42 12.84 -21.19
CA PRO A 56 -7.27 14.04 -21.32
C PRO A 56 -8.41 14.10 -20.31
N VAL A 57 -8.81 12.99 -19.69
CA VAL A 57 -9.87 12.96 -18.67
C VAL A 57 -9.45 13.76 -17.43
N SER A 58 -8.14 13.88 -17.18
CA SER A 58 -7.56 14.62 -16.06
C SER A 58 -6.99 15.98 -16.48
N SER A 59 -7.52 16.61 -17.54
CA SER A 59 -6.94 17.80 -18.21
C SER A 59 -6.78 19.06 -17.35
N HIS A 60 -7.41 19.12 -16.17
CA HIS A 60 -7.30 20.26 -15.26
C HIS A 60 -6.80 19.85 -13.85
N THR A 61 -6.22 18.66 -13.70
CA THR A 61 -5.65 18.20 -12.44
C THR A 61 -4.16 18.48 -12.43
N THR A 62 -3.70 19.38 -11.56
CA THR A 62 -2.28 19.67 -11.36
C THR A 62 -1.93 19.88 -9.89
N GLY A 63 -0.65 19.72 -9.53
CA GLY A 63 -0.16 19.91 -8.16
C GLY A 63 -0.63 18.90 -7.12
N GLN A 64 -1.32 17.83 -7.51
CA GLN A 64 -1.90 16.87 -6.54
C GLN A 64 -0.92 15.75 -6.14
N ILE A 65 -1.08 15.27 -4.91
CA ILE A 65 -0.43 14.07 -4.36
C ILE A 65 -1.53 13.02 -4.21
N ILE A 66 -1.47 11.96 -5.00
CA ILE A 66 -2.51 10.93 -5.07
C ILE A 66 -1.95 9.64 -4.49
N PHE A 67 -2.64 9.10 -3.48
CA PHE A 67 -2.25 7.86 -2.81
C PHE A 67 -3.01 6.68 -3.40
N VAL A 68 -2.27 5.65 -3.80
CA VAL A 68 -2.82 4.38 -4.29
C VAL A 68 -2.26 3.29 -3.36
N ASP A 69 -2.80 3.25 -2.14
CA ASP A 69 -2.16 2.58 -1.01
C ASP A 69 -3.12 1.74 -0.14
N GLY A 70 -4.37 1.56 -0.56
CA GLY A 70 -5.35 0.78 0.21
C GLY A 70 -5.71 1.41 1.57
N GLY A 71 -5.48 2.72 1.75
CA GLY A 71 -5.76 3.44 2.99
C GLY A 71 -4.62 3.39 4.01
N TYR A 72 -3.45 2.87 3.62
CA TYR A 72 -2.28 2.71 4.48
C TYR A 72 -1.87 4.02 5.19
N THR A 73 -1.87 5.14 4.47
CA THR A 73 -1.36 6.41 5.01
C THR A 73 -2.41 7.19 5.80
N HIS A 74 -3.69 7.12 5.42
CA HIS A 74 -4.72 8.05 5.89
C HIS A 74 -5.72 7.47 6.89
N LEU A 75 -5.85 6.15 6.96
CA LEU A 75 -6.75 5.51 7.93
C LEU A 75 -6.03 5.30 9.27
N ASP A 76 -6.79 5.36 10.36
CA ASP A 76 -6.26 5.10 11.70
C ASP A 76 -5.59 3.71 11.72
N ARG A 77 -4.40 3.62 12.32
CA ARG A 77 -3.71 2.34 12.54
C ARG A 77 -4.55 1.35 13.35
N LYS A 78 -5.57 1.80 14.08
CA LYS A 78 -6.59 0.91 14.66
C LYS A 78 -7.33 0.05 13.64
N CYS A 79 -7.38 0.46 12.37
CA CYS A 79 -7.96 -0.32 11.29
C CYS A 79 -7.07 -1.50 10.86
N THR A 80 -5.82 -1.57 11.34
CA THR A 80 -4.85 -2.61 10.96
C THR A 80 -4.49 -3.56 12.09
N VAL A 81 -4.96 -3.29 13.31
CA VAL A 81 -4.80 -4.15 14.49
C VAL A 81 -6.15 -4.70 14.93
N ASP A 82 -6.17 -5.91 15.50
CA ASP A 82 -7.40 -6.53 15.98
C ASP A 82 -7.71 -6.09 17.42
N THR A 83 -6.69 -5.62 18.15
CA THR A 83 -6.83 -5.14 19.54
C THR A 83 -6.02 -3.88 19.83
N VAL A 84 -6.46 -3.12 20.84
CA VAL A 84 -5.73 -1.93 21.34
C VAL A 84 -4.34 -2.30 21.90
N ALA A 85 -4.17 -3.54 22.37
CA ALA A 85 -2.89 -4.03 22.90
C ALA A 85 -1.81 -4.15 21.80
N GLU A 86 -2.19 -4.59 20.60
CA GLU A 86 -1.27 -4.69 19.45
C GLU A 86 -0.81 -3.32 18.93
N PHE A 87 -1.66 -2.30 19.05
CA PHE A 87 -1.30 -0.93 18.69
C PHE A 87 -0.11 -0.39 19.51
N GLY A 88 -0.04 -0.73 20.80
CA GLY A 88 1.02 -0.28 21.70
C GLY A 88 2.39 -0.89 21.37
N ALA A 89 2.43 -2.10 20.81
CA ALA A 89 3.67 -2.79 20.44
C ALA A 89 4.28 -2.30 19.12
N ALA A 90 3.48 -1.70 18.23
CA ALA A 90 3.94 -1.16 16.94
C ALA A 90 4.40 0.32 17.01
N ALA A 91 4.55 0.88 18.22
CA ALA A 91 4.92 2.27 18.49
C ALA A 91 6.23 2.42 19.30
N THR A 92 6.92 1.32 19.58
CA THR A 92 8.25 1.23 20.22
C THR A 92 9.20 0.47 19.32
#